data_AF-A0A6A3LLQ0-F1
#
_entry.id   AF-A0A6A3LLQ0-F1
#
_cell.length_a   1.000
_cell.length_b   1.000
_cell.length_c   1.000
_cell.angle_alpha   90.00
_cell.angle_beta   90.00
_cell.angle_gamma   90.00
#
_symmetry.space_group_name_H-M   'P 1'
#
loop_
_entity.id
_entity.type
_entity.pdbx_description
1 polymer ?
#
loop_
_entity_poly.entity_id
_entity_poly.type
_entity_poly.pdbx_seq_one_letter_code
_entity_poly.pdbx_strand_id
1 'polypeptide(L)'
;MTQDKDEKALAFLHRLNVAAERAGVDFRKNSRGRQQHVRQFVKNVSDDQLKLTLRGHRFRKVADLEYILKQRELYREDDSAIRAPQPREIQAGNVVRDRFDPKCQARVHVAQGDTVFCEARQGAPTTARSQIMDVGEGCFKL
;
A
#
# COMPACT_ATOMS: atom_id res chain seq x y z
N MET A 1 -33.16 -3.17 11.17
CA MET A 1 -32.23 -2.12 11.59
C MET A 1 -31.43 -1.72 10.38
N THR A 2 -31.52 -0.45 9.98
CA THR A 2 -30.84 0.14 8.83
C THR A 2 -29.84 1.17 9.31
N GLN A 3 -28.78 1.42 8.52
CA GLN A 3 -27.82 2.47 8.83
C GLN A 3 -28.47 3.85 8.66
N ASP A 4 -28.20 4.77 9.59
CA ASP A 4 -28.65 6.16 9.47
C ASP A 4 -27.77 6.92 8.46
N LYS A 5 -28.29 7.98 7.83
CA LYS A 5 -27.60 8.66 6.71
C LYS A 5 -26.22 9.22 7.08
N ASP A 6 -26.10 9.74 8.30
CA ASP A 6 -24.87 10.34 8.84
C ASP A 6 -24.10 9.40 9.79
N GLU A 7 -24.60 8.18 9.99
CA GLU A 7 -23.95 7.22 10.86
C GLU A 7 -22.75 6.59 10.15
N LYS A 8 -21.58 6.66 10.78
CA LYS A 8 -20.37 5.96 10.36
C LYS A 8 -20.64 4.45 10.25
N ALA A 9 -20.15 3.81 9.18
CA ALA A 9 -20.40 2.39 8.94
C ALA A 9 -19.86 1.50 10.08
N LEU A 10 -18.76 1.92 10.74
CA LEU A 10 -18.25 1.25 11.92
C LEU A 10 -19.20 1.35 13.12
N ALA A 11 -19.80 2.51 13.35
CA ALA A 11 -20.79 2.71 14.43
C ALA A 11 -22.03 1.82 14.20
N PHE A 12 -22.51 1.75 12.96
CA PHE A 12 -23.60 0.85 12.58
C PHE A 12 -23.28 -0.61 12.87
N LEU A 13 -22.05 -1.07 12.58
CA LEU A 13 -21.60 -2.43 12.90
C LEU A 13 -21.67 -2.70 14.41
N HIS A 14 -21.23 -1.77 15.26
CA HIS A 14 -21.30 -1.94 16.71
C HIS A 14 -22.75 -2.07 17.21
N ARG A 15 -23.66 -1.26 16.68
CA ARG A 15 -25.09 -1.33 17.01
C ARG A 15 -25.71 -2.66 16.56
N LEU A 16 -25.33 -3.13 15.38
CA LEU A 16 -25.75 -4.43 14.85
C LEU A 16 -25.18 -5.60 15.66
N ASN A 17 -23.95 -5.50 16.18
CA ASN A 17 -23.35 -6.49 17.06
C ASN A 17 -24.17 -6.67 18.35
N VAL A 18 -24.57 -5.57 18.99
CA VAL A 18 -25.42 -5.61 20.19
C VAL A 18 -26.77 -6.25 19.88
N ALA A 19 -27.38 -5.92 18.75
CA ALA A 19 -28.64 -6.54 18.32
C ALA A 19 -28.49 -8.04 18.05
N ALA A 20 -27.36 -8.46 17.45
CA ALA A 20 -27.06 -9.86 17.19
C ALA A 20 -26.82 -10.65 18.49
N GLU A 21 -26.14 -10.06 19.48
CA GLU A 21 -25.97 -10.67 20.81
C GLU A 21 -27.31 -10.85 21.51
N ARG A 22 -28.20 -9.85 21.45
CA ARG A 22 -29.57 -9.94 21.98
C ARG A 22 -30.42 -11.01 21.28
N ALA A 23 -30.20 -11.21 19.99
CA ALA A 23 -30.88 -12.24 19.20
C ALA A 23 -30.25 -13.64 19.34
N GLY A 24 -29.18 -13.80 20.13
CA GLY A 24 -28.49 -15.08 20.31
C GLY A 24 -27.71 -15.55 19.07
N VAL A 25 -27.30 -14.62 18.19
CA VAL A 25 -26.51 -14.96 17.01
C VAL A 25 -25.02 -15.03 17.37
N ASP A 26 -24.46 -16.24 17.39
CA ASP A 26 -23.03 -16.46 17.68
C ASP A 26 -22.10 -16.08 16.53
N PHE A 27 -22.01 -14.81 16.16
CA PHE A 27 -21.15 -14.37 15.05
C PHE A 27 -19.64 -14.45 15.35
N ARG A 28 -19.23 -14.54 16.62
CA ARG A 28 -17.82 -14.61 17.01
C ARG A 28 -17.25 -16.02 16.82
N LYS A 29 -18.00 -17.05 17.26
CA LYS A 29 -17.55 -18.45 17.26
C LYS A 29 -18.11 -19.26 16.09
N ASN A 30 -19.37 -19.03 15.70
CA ASN A 30 -20.03 -19.79 14.65
C ASN A 30 -19.82 -19.15 13.27
N SER A 31 -19.26 -19.91 12.32
CA SER A 31 -19.08 -19.46 10.94
C SER A 31 -20.40 -19.12 10.24
N ARG A 32 -21.45 -19.91 10.46
CA ARG A 32 -22.76 -19.67 9.84
C ARG A 32 -23.42 -18.41 10.39
N GLY A 33 -23.37 -18.23 11.71
CA GLY A 33 -23.83 -17.03 12.39
C GLY A 33 -23.06 -15.78 11.92
N ARG A 34 -21.74 -15.89 11.78
CA ARG A 34 -20.89 -14.80 11.25
C ARG A 34 -21.28 -14.41 9.83
N GLN A 35 -21.42 -15.38 8.93
CA GLN A 35 -21.82 -15.08 7.56
C GLN A 35 -23.22 -14.45 7.49
N GLN A 36 -24.16 -14.90 8.31
CA GLN A 36 -25.48 -14.29 8.39
C GLN A 36 -25.38 -12.85 8.90
N HIS A 37 -24.59 -12.62 9.93
CA HIS A 37 -24.36 -11.30 10.50
C HIS A 37 -23.77 -10.33 9.46
N VAL A 38 -22.73 -10.74 8.71
CA VAL A 38 -22.16 -9.93 7.63
C VAL A 38 -23.17 -9.68 6.51
N ARG A 39 -23.95 -10.70 6.10
CA ARG A 39 -25.01 -10.51 5.10
C ARG A 39 -26.04 -9.48 5.56
N GLN A 40 -26.40 -9.50 6.84
CA GLN A 40 -27.30 -8.51 7.41
C GLN A 40 -26.67 -7.11 7.39
N PHE A 41 -25.39 -6.98 7.73
CA PHE A 41 -24.67 -5.71 7.61
C PHE A 41 -24.71 -5.16 6.19
N VAL A 42 -24.27 -5.95 5.19
CA VAL A 42 -24.24 -5.56 3.77
C VAL A 42 -25.63 -5.21 3.24
N LYS A 43 -26.68 -5.90 3.70
CA LYS A 43 -28.06 -5.62 3.29
C LYS A 43 -28.56 -4.25 3.77
N ASN A 44 -28.11 -3.79 4.93
CA ASN A 44 -28.68 -2.63 5.62
C ASN A 44 -27.76 -1.40 5.66
N VAL A 45 -26.51 -1.53 5.19
CA VAL A 45 -25.59 -0.41 4.99
C VAL A 45 -26.08 0.45 3.82
N SER A 46 -25.93 1.77 3.89
CA SER A 46 -26.37 2.69 2.82
C SER A 46 -25.37 2.78 1.67
N ASP A 47 -24.10 2.57 1.95
CA ASP A 47 -23.00 2.75 1.00
C ASP A 47 -22.87 1.60 0.00
N ASP A 48 -23.24 1.86 -1.27
CA ASP A 48 -23.21 0.84 -2.31
C ASP A 48 -21.79 0.41 -2.71
N GLN A 49 -20.82 1.31 -2.65
CA GLN A 49 -19.43 0.95 -2.93
C GLN A 49 -18.89 0.01 -1.83
N LEU A 50 -19.27 0.23 -0.57
CA LEU A 50 -18.98 -0.69 0.52
C LEU A 50 -19.61 -2.06 0.28
N LYS A 51 -20.89 -2.09 -0.14
CA LYS A 51 -21.57 -3.36 -0.45
C LYS A 51 -20.80 -4.16 -1.48
N LEU A 52 -20.32 -3.51 -2.55
CA LEU A 52 -19.55 -4.16 -3.60
C LEU A 52 -18.25 -4.75 -3.08
N THR A 53 -17.47 -3.99 -2.30
CA THR A 53 -16.23 -4.48 -1.68
C THR A 53 -16.48 -5.70 -0.79
N LEU A 54 -17.62 -5.74 -0.10
CA LEU A 54 -17.97 -6.83 0.81
C LEU A 54 -18.60 -8.03 0.09
N ARG A 55 -19.16 -7.88 -1.12
CA ARG A 55 -19.97 -8.90 -1.83
C ARG A 55 -19.21 -10.14 -2.29
N GLY A 56 -17.87 -10.12 -2.25
CA GLY A 56 -17.01 -11.28 -2.54
C GLY A 56 -16.11 -11.69 -1.37
N HIS A 57 -16.19 -10.99 -0.23
CA HIS A 57 -15.24 -11.16 0.85
C HIS A 57 -15.71 -12.21 1.86
N ARG A 58 -14.88 -13.22 2.13
CA ARG A 58 -15.16 -14.27 3.12
C ARG A 58 -14.49 -13.95 4.46
N PHE A 59 -15.26 -13.36 5.37
CA PHE A 59 -14.78 -13.00 6.70
C PHE A 59 -14.53 -14.23 7.60
N ARG A 60 -13.26 -14.44 7.97
CA ARG A 60 -12.86 -15.47 8.95
C ARG A 60 -13.11 -14.98 10.37
N LYS A 61 -12.97 -13.68 10.62
CA LYS A 61 -13.25 -13.01 11.90
C LYS A 61 -14.06 -11.74 11.66
N VAL A 62 -14.80 -11.29 12.68
CA VAL A 62 -15.49 -9.97 12.61
C VAL A 62 -14.50 -8.82 12.66
N ALA A 63 -13.34 -9.02 13.31
CA ALA A 63 -12.24 -8.06 13.30
C ALA A 63 -11.76 -7.71 11.87
N ASP A 64 -11.83 -8.65 10.93
CA ASP A 64 -11.45 -8.41 9.53
C ASP A 64 -12.42 -7.40 8.87
N LEU A 65 -13.72 -7.49 9.21
CA LEU A 65 -14.72 -6.52 8.77
C LEU A 65 -14.48 -5.15 9.41
N GLU A 66 -14.24 -5.10 10.72
CA GLU A 66 -13.91 -3.87 11.44
C GLU A 66 -12.67 -3.17 10.86
N TYR A 67 -11.66 -3.94 10.47
CA TYR A 67 -10.45 -3.40 9.84
C TYR A 67 -10.77 -2.68 8.53
N ILE A 68 -11.53 -3.32 7.63
CA ILE A 68 -11.92 -2.70 6.35
C ILE A 68 -12.71 -1.40 6.58
N LEU A 69 -13.62 -1.40 7.57
CA LEU A 69 -14.39 -0.21 7.92
C LEU A 69 -13.50 0.92 8.44
N LYS A 70 -12.57 0.62 9.36
CA LYS A 70 -11.61 1.60 9.87
C LYS A 70 -10.75 2.19 8.77
N GLN A 71 -10.24 1.37 7.85
CA GLN A 71 -9.48 1.85 6.70
C GLN A 71 -10.30 2.85 5.88
N ARG A 72 -11.56 2.52 5.61
CA ARG A 72 -12.44 3.36 4.79
C ARG A 72 -12.79 4.69 5.46
N GLU A 73 -12.90 4.72 6.78
CA GLU A 73 -13.11 5.96 7.53
C GLU A 73 -11.88 6.85 7.51
N LEU A 74 -10.67 6.29 7.62
CA LEU A 74 -9.43 7.05 7.53
C LEU A 74 -9.27 7.74 6.16
N TYR A 75 -9.47 7.02 5.06
CA TYR A 75 -9.40 7.61 3.71
C TYR A 75 -10.46 8.69 3.47
N ARG A 76 -11.63 8.61 4.13
CA ARG A 76 -12.70 9.62 4.02
C ARG A 76 -12.38 10.90 4.81
N GLU A 77 -11.65 10.79 5.91
CA GLU A 77 -11.18 11.94 6.70
C GLU A 77 -10.01 12.67 6.03
N ASP A 78 -9.12 11.95 5.32
CA ASP A 78 -8.03 12.59 4.57
C ASP A 78 -8.52 13.44 3.37
N ASP A 79 -9.59 13.04 2.70
CA ASP A 79 -10.19 13.84 1.61
C ASP A 79 -10.83 15.16 2.10
N SER A 80 -11.19 15.25 3.40
CA SER A 80 -11.64 16.50 4.02
C SER A 80 -10.48 17.37 4.50
N ALA A 81 -9.26 16.83 4.51
CA ALA A 81 -8.01 17.56 4.60
C ALA A 81 -7.46 17.88 3.21
N ILE A 82 -8.25 18.55 2.36
CA ILE A 82 -7.71 19.51 1.39
C ILE A 82 -7.08 20.68 2.17
N ARG A 83 -6.06 20.38 2.98
CA ARG A 83 -4.95 21.29 3.22
C ARG A 83 -3.88 20.80 2.28
N ALA A 84 -3.57 21.66 1.32
CA ALA A 84 -2.48 21.49 0.37
C ALA A 84 -1.30 20.73 0.98
N PRO A 85 -0.59 19.87 0.22
CA PRO A 85 0.72 19.42 0.64
C PRO A 85 1.50 20.69 1.02
N GLN A 86 1.77 20.88 2.31
CA GLN A 86 2.59 22.00 2.74
C GLN A 86 3.91 21.77 2.00
N PRO A 87 4.32 22.65 1.05
CA PRO A 87 5.67 22.58 0.58
C PRO A 87 6.48 22.76 1.85
N ARG A 88 7.25 21.72 2.22
CA ARG A 88 8.22 21.86 3.29
C ARG A 88 9.11 22.99 2.81
N GLU A 89 8.89 24.19 3.33
CA GLU A 89 9.82 25.27 3.16
C GLU A 89 11.10 24.75 3.79
N ILE A 90 11.99 24.24 2.94
CA ILE A 90 13.36 23.95 3.30
C ILE A 90 13.92 25.31 3.63
N GLN A 91 13.76 25.70 4.89
CA GLN A 91 14.37 26.89 5.44
C GLN A 91 15.86 26.61 5.40
N ALA A 92 16.51 27.05 4.32
CA ALA A 92 17.95 27.08 4.18
C ALA A 92 18.47 28.14 5.15
N GLY A 93 18.46 27.80 6.43
CA GLY A 93 19.10 28.56 7.49
C GLY A 93 20.59 28.62 7.22
N ASN A 94 21.04 29.79 6.77
CA ASN A 94 22.34 30.39 7.06
C ASN A 94 23.56 29.44 7.05
N VAL A 95 23.93 28.94 5.87
CA VAL A 95 25.34 28.63 5.63
C VAL A 95 26.05 29.95 5.31
N VAL A 96 26.79 30.46 6.30
CA VAL A 96 27.75 31.54 6.09
C VAL A 96 28.65 31.11 4.93
N ARG A 97 28.65 31.89 3.85
CA ARG A 97 29.66 31.79 2.78
C ARG A 97 31.00 32.22 3.36
N ASP A 98 31.65 31.30 4.08
CA ASP A 98 33.03 31.48 4.46
C ASP A 98 33.87 31.42 3.17
N ARG A 99 34.57 32.52 2.94
CA ARG A 99 35.36 32.77 1.74
C ARG A 99 36.60 31.88 1.79
N PHE A 100 36.51 30.69 1.21
CA PHE A 100 37.73 29.94 0.94
C PHE A 100 38.49 30.58 -0.24
N ASP A 101 39.60 31.23 0.11
CA ASP A 101 40.48 32.02 -0.75
C ASP A 101 41.25 31.11 -1.74
N PRO A 102 41.19 31.38 -3.06
CA PRO A 102 41.92 30.60 -4.05
C PRO A 102 43.31 31.21 -4.27
N LYS A 103 44.26 30.99 -3.34
CA LYS A 103 45.63 31.42 -3.59
C LYS A 103 46.71 30.62 -2.85
N CYS A 104 46.96 29.41 -3.34
CA CYS A 104 48.29 28.80 -3.28
C CYS A 104 48.62 28.15 -4.63
N GLN A 105 49.16 28.94 -5.56
CA GLN A 105 49.97 28.42 -6.66
C GLN A 105 51.43 28.38 -6.19
N ALA A 106 52.06 27.21 -6.18
CA ALA A 106 53.46 27.03 -6.59
C ALA A 106 53.86 25.53 -6.58
N ARG A 107 54.07 24.98 -7.80
CA ARG A 107 55.21 24.16 -8.33
C ARG A 107 55.82 23.13 -7.35
N VAL A 108 56.10 21.87 -7.72
CA VAL A 108 57.11 21.39 -8.69
C VAL A 108 56.85 19.92 -9.12
N HIS A 109 57.60 19.45 -10.11
CA HIS A 109 57.41 18.32 -11.03
C HIS A 109 57.78 16.89 -10.54
N VAL A 110 57.11 15.91 -11.18
CA VAL A 110 57.59 14.58 -11.70
C VAL A 110 58.16 13.54 -10.73
N ALA A 111 57.50 12.36 -10.69
CA ALA A 111 58.07 11.06 -11.08
C ALA A 111 57.00 9.95 -11.08
N GLN A 112 56.64 9.53 -12.30
CA GLN A 112 56.40 8.17 -12.80
C GLN A 112 55.98 7.05 -11.80
N GLY A 113 54.88 6.38 -12.10
CA GLY A 113 54.50 5.11 -11.49
C GLY A 113 53.08 4.72 -11.85
N ASP A 114 52.95 3.88 -12.87
CA ASP A 114 51.69 3.50 -13.51
C ASP A 114 50.71 2.77 -12.57
N THR A 115 49.43 3.12 -12.67
CA THR A 115 48.30 2.19 -12.86
C THR A 115 46.99 2.97 -12.89
N VAL A 116 46.49 3.18 -14.11
CA VAL A 116 45.15 3.71 -14.35
C VAL A 116 44.12 2.63 -14.00
N PHE A 117 43.38 2.82 -12.91
CA PHE A 117 42.02 2.33 -12.83
C PHE A 117 41.11 3.52 -13.05
N CYS A 118 40.41 3.50 -14.20
CA CYS A 118 39.13 4.17 -14.46
C CYS A 118 38.78 3.95 -15.93
N GLU A 119 38.12 2.85 -16.27
CA GLU A 119 37.30 2.81 -17.48
C GLU A 119 35.88 3.27 -17.12
N ALA A 120 35.61 4.52 -17.48
CA ALA A 120 34.28 4.98 -17.78
C ALA A 120 33.78 4.26 -19.05
N ARG A 121 32.55 3.75 -19.04
CA ARG A 121 31.75 3.73 -20.27
C ARG A 121 30.25 3.71 -20.01
N GLN A 122 29.68 4.88 -20.33
CA GLN A 122 28.28 5.08 -20.67
C GLN A 122 27.95 4.31 -21.97
N GLY A 123 26.69 3.89 -22.11
CA GLY A 123 26.07 3.72 -23.43
C GLY A 123 25.39 2.38 -23.71
N ALA A 124 24.09 2.31 -23.39
CA ALA A 124 22.94 1.82 -24.19
C ALA A 124 22.97 0.45 -24.93
N PRO A 125 21.78 -0.14 -25.23
CA PRO A 125 21.56 -1.58 -25.40
C PRO A 125 21.67 -2.07 -26.86
N THR A 126 22.05 -3.33 -27.06
CA THR A 126 21.91 -4.02 -28.36
C THR A 126 21.55 -5.49 -28.21
N THR A 127 20.36 -5.81 -28.73
CA THR A 127 19.88 -7.04 -29.40
C THR A 127 20.88 -8.18 -29.65
N ALA A 128 20.50 -9.41 -29.28
CA ALA A 128 20.39 -10.58 -30.17
C ALA A 128 20.36 -11.90 -29.36
N ARG A 129 19.28 -12.68 -29.45
CA ARG A 129 19.32 -14.11 -29.14
C ARG A 129 18.45 -14.87 -30.13
N SER A 130 19.10 -15.52 -31.09
CA SER A 130 18.50 -16.40 -32.08
C SER A 130 18.66 -17.87 -31.65
N GLN A 131 17.50 -18.55 -31.53
CA GLN A 131 17.15 -19.89 -32.00
C GLN A 131 17.92 -21.19 -31.62
N ILE A 132 17.09 -22.12 -31.09
CA ILE A 132 16.94 -23.57 -31.39
C ILE A 132 18.02 -24.54 -30.88
N MET A 133 17.59 -25.54 -30.08
CA MET A 133 17.73 -26.98 -30.38
C MET A 133 16.70 -27.79 -29.56
N ASP A 134 15.83 -28.47 -30.30
CA ASP A 134 14.95 -29.58 -29.93
C ASP A 134 15.77 -30.82 -29.53
N VAL A 135 15.27 -31.63 -28.58
CA VAL A 135 15.45 -33.10 -28.44
C VAL A 135 14.90 -33.53 -27.06
N GLY A 136 13.93 -34.45 -27.04
CA GLY A 136 13.66 -35.26 -25.85
C GLY A 136 12.22 -35.71 -25.57
N GLU A 137 11.45 -36.15 -26.57
CA GLU A 137 10.24 -36.95 -26.31
C GLU A 137 10.64 -38.38 -25.89
N GLY A 138 10.47 -38.68 -24.60
CA GLY A 138 10.49 -40.05 -24.06
C GLY A 138 9.07 -40.57 -23.89
N CYS A 139 8.51 -41.20 -24.92
CA CYS A 139 7.42 -42.15 -24.78
C CYS A 139 7.97 -43.47 -24.25
N PHE A 140 7.33 -44.08 -23.25
CA PHE A 140 6.77 -45.43 -23.36
C PHE A 140 5.89 -45.70 -22.14
N LYS A 141 4.60 -45.81 -22.42
CA LYS A 141 3.53 -46.29 -21.55
C LYS A 141 2.96 -47.52 -22.27
N LEU A 142 3.06 -48.69 -21.64
CA LEU A 142 2.15 -49.85 -21.66
C LEU A 142 2.86 -51.04 -21.03
#